data_AF-A0A3B9BQ21-F1
#
_entry.id   AF-A0A3B9BQ21-F1
#
_cell.length_a   1.000
_cell.length_b   1.000
_cell.length_c   1.000
_cell.angle_alpha   90.00
_cell.angle_beta   90.00
_cell.angle_gamma   90.00
#
_symmetry.space_group_name_H-M   'P 1'
#
loop_
_entity.id
_entity.type
_entity.pdbx_description
1 polymer ?
#
loop_
_entity_poly.entity_id
_entity_poly.type
_entity_poly.pdbx_seq_one_letter_code
_entity_poly.pdbx_strand_id
1 'polypeptide(L)'
;MSAKKKKRHKLIEDIVLEHGALSVGALAEIMDVSTQTIRRDVDKLCEGGLLKRRHGRVELSAWQSNTPFDQRLSTNLAEKRNIGEAAAKLIPDGATIFISIGSTPLSVARALRHRKSLTVITNNLSA
;
A
#
# COMPACT_ATOMS: atom_id res chain seq x y z
N MET A 1 7.27 24.07 -9.13
CA MET A 1 5.96 23.79 -9.77
C MET A 1 4.89 24.71 -9.21
N SER A 2 3.97 25.20 -10.04
CA SER A 2 2.80 25.97 -9.54
C SER A 2 1.90 25.10 -8.65
N ALA A 3 1.32 25.69 -7.59
CA ALA A 3 0.44 25.00 -6.64
C ALA A 3 -0.74 24.28 -7.32
N LYS A 4 -1.30 24.87 -8.38
CA LYS A 4 -2.39 24.29 -9.19
C LYS A 4 -1.97 22.97 -9.86
N LYS A 5 -0.71 22.88 -10.30
CA LYS A 5 -0.17 21.68 -10.94
C LYS A 5 0.06 20.54 -9.94
N LYS A 6 0.60 20.85 -8.76
CA LYS A 6 0.79 19.86 -7.68
C LYS A 6 -0.56 19.26 -7.23
N LYS A 7 -1.60 20.10 -7.08
CA LYS A 7 -2.95 19.63 -6.75
C LYS A 7 -3.51 18.68 -7.82
N ARG A 8 -3.30 19.01 -9.10
CA ARG A 8 -3.74 18.16 -10.21
C ARG A 8 -3.00 16.83 -10.29
N HIS A 9 -1.69 16.83 -10.07
CA HIS A 9 -0.87 15.60 -10.02
C HIS A 9 -1.34 14.64 -8.93
N LYS A 10 -1.59 15.17 -7.72
CA LYS A 10 -2.16 14.38 -6.64
C LYS A 10 -3.52 13.77 -7.00
N LEU A 11 -4.39 14.55 -7.65
CA LEU A 11 -5.70 14.05 -8.09
C LEU A 11 -5.57 12.93 -9.14
N ILE A 12 -4.60 13.00 -10.06
CA ILE A 12 -4.31 11.90 -11.01
C ILE A 12 -3.88 10.65 -10.25
N GLU A 13 -2.98 10.77 -9.26
CA GLU A 13 -2.53 9.65 -8.45
C GLU A 13 -3.69 8.99 -7.69
N ASP A 14 -4.54 9.79 -7.02
CA ASP A 14 -5.69 9.32 -6.24
C ASP A 14 -6.68 8.55 -7.14
N ILE A 15 -6.99 9.08 -8.34
CA ILE A 15 -7.91 8.42 -9.30
C ILE A 15 -7.31 7.10 -9.81
N VAL A 16 -6.02 7.07 -10.15
CA VAL A 16 -5.34 5.86 -10.60
C VAL A 16 -5.23 4.83 -9.48
N LEU A 17 -5.06 5.26 -8.22
CA LEU A 17 -5.09 4.39 -7.04
C LEU A 17 -6.47 3.74 -6.86
N GLU A 18 -7.54 4.51 -7.01
CA GLU A 18 -8.91 4.01 -6.88
C GLU A 18 -9.29 3.01 -7.97
N HIS A 19 -8.89 3.27 -9.23
CA HIS A 19 -9.30 2.47 -10.38
C HIS A 19 -8.26 1.42 -10.81
N GLY A 20 -7.07 1.43 -10.21
CA GLY A 20 -5.93 0.56 -10.51
C GLY A 20 -5.19 0.90 -11.81
N ALA A 21 -5.90 0.99 -12.94
CA ALA A 21 -5.33 1.37 -14.23
C ALA A 21 -6.35 2.06 -15.13
N LEU A 22 -6.00 3.18 -15.76
CA LEU A 22 -6.90 3.94 -16.64
C LEU A 22 -6.22 4.36 -17.93
N SER A 23 -6.98 4.56 -19.01
CA SER A 23 -6.43 5.20 -20.20
C SER A 23 -6.25 6.71 -19.96
N VAL A 24 -5.36 7.34 -20.73
CA VAL A 24 -5.21 8.80 -20.72
C VAL A 24 -6.52 9.51 -21.10
N GLY A 25 -7.32 8.91 -21.99
CA GLY A 25 -8.63 9.43 -22.38
C GLY A 25 -9.62 9.40 -21.22
N ALA A 26 -9.72 8.28 -20.51
CA ALA A 26 -10.59 8.16 -19.34
C ALA A 26 -10.21 9.16 -18.23
N LEU A 27 -8.92 9.33 -17.97
CA LEU A 27 -8.44 10.36 -17.02
C LEU A 27 -8.80 11.78 -17.46
N ALA A 28 -8.77 12.06 -18.76
CA ALA A 28 -9.13 13.37 -19.30
C ALA A 28 -10.63 13.68 -19.13
N GLU A 29 -11.48 12.67 -19.36
CA GLU A 29 -12.93 12.76 -19.15
C GLU A 29 -13.27 12.95 -17.66
N ILE A 30 -12.71 12.12 -16.76
CA ILE A 30 -12.96 12.20 -15.31
C ILE A 30 -12.55 13.58 -14.75
N MET A 31 -11.45 14.14 -15.25
CA MET A 31 -10.86 15.37 -14.73
C MET A 31 -11.32 16.64 -15.46
N ASP A 32 -12.17 16.52 -16.48
CA ASP A 32 -12.64 17.60 -17.34
C ASP A 32 -11.49 18.48 -17.88
N VAL A 33 -10.48 17.83 -18.47
CA VAL A 33 -9.32 18.51 -19.07
C VAL A 33 -8.94 17.86 -20.40
N SER A 34 -8.18 18.56 -21.23
CA SER A 34 -7.74 17.99 -22.51
C SER A 34 -6.82 16.78 -22.34
N THR A 35 -6.92 15.81 -23.25
CA THR A 35 -6.02 14.64 -23.33
C THR A 35 -4.55 15.06 -23.38
N GLN A 36 -4.22 16.18 -24.03
CA GLN A 36 -2.86 16.70 -24.08
C GLN A 36 -2.35 17.18 -22.71
N THR A 37 -3.24 17.72 -21.88
CA THR A 37 -2.91 18.12 -20.50
C THR A 37 -2.59 16.90 -19.64
N ILE A 38 -3.45 15.87 -19.69
CA ILE A 38 -3.20 14.61 -18.98
C ILE A 38 -1.93 13.93 -19.49
N ARG A 39 -1.68 13.87 -20.81
CA ARG A 39 -0.43 13.30 -21.35
C ARG A 39 0.80 13.94 -20.70
N ARG A 40 0.89 15.27 -20.74
CA ARG A 40 2.03 16.03 -20.18
C ARG A 40 2.20 15.84 -18.68
N ASP A 41 1.12 15.63 -17.94
CA ASP A 41 1.18 15.43 -16.49
C ASP A 41 1.54 13.98 -16.12
N VAL A 42 0.94 13.01 -16.81
CA VAL A 42 1.30 11.59 -16.69
C VAL A 42 2.75 11.36 -17.08
N ASP A 43 3.25 11.98 -18.15
CA ASP A 43 4.66 11.85 -18.56
C ASP A 43 5.60 12.27 -17.42
N LYS A 44 5.32 13.41 -16.75
CA LYS A 44 6.09 13.89 -15.60
C LYS A 44 5.98 12.97 -14.38
N LEU A 45 4.79 12.43 -14.12
CA LEU A 45 4.57 11.49 -13.02
C LEU A 45 5.25 10.14 -13.28
N CYS A 46 5.38 9.75 -14.55
CA CYS A 46 6.16 8.59 -14.97
C CYS A 46 7.67 8.82 -14.88
N GLU A 47 8.16 9.99 -15.29
CA GLU A 47 9.57 10.40 -15.09
C GLU A 47 9.95 10.37 -13.60
N GLY A 48 9.04 10.81 -12.72
CA GLY A 48 9.23 10.77 -11.27
C GLY A 48 9.06 9.38 -10.64
N GLY A 49 8.77 8.35 -11.43
CA GLY A 49 8.57 6.97 -10.96
C GLY A 49 7.30 6.75 -10.13
N LEU A 50 6.37 7.70 -10.10
CA LEU A 50 5.10 7.61 -9.36
C LEU A 50 4.07 6.77 -10.11
N LEU A 51 3.97 6.97 -11.42
CA LEU A 51 3.10 6.22 -12.31
C LEU A 51 3.93 5.43 -13.34
N LYS A 52 3.34 4.41 -13.96
CA LYS A 52 3.92 3.73 -15.13
C LYS A 52 2.89 3.58 -16.22
N ARG A 53 3.37 3.58 -17.47
CA ARG A 53 2.54 3.24 -18.63
C ARG A 53 2.65 1.77 -18.96
N ARG A 54 1.51 1.12 -19.19
CA ARG A 54 1.42 -0.28 -19.65
C ARG A 54 0.31 -0.39 -20.68
N HIS A 55 0.65 -0.81 -21.90
CA HIS A 55 -0.32 -1.06 -22.99
C HIS A 55 -1.33 0.10 -23.21
N GLY A 56 -0.86 1.36 -23.19
CA GLY A 56 -1.72 2.54 -23.37
C GLY A 56 -2.52 2.97 -22.14
N ARG A 57 -2.38 2.26 -21.01
CA ARG A 57 -2.95 2.62 -19.71
C ARG A 57 -1.88 3.19 -18.79
N VAL A 58 -2.34 3.94 -17.80
CA VAL A 58 -1.57 4.52 -16.70
C VAL A 58 -1.98 3.76 -15.44
N GLU A 59 -0.99 3.21 -14.74
CA GLU A 59 -1.15 2.45 -13.49
C GLU A 59 -0.13 2.96 -12.46
N LEU A 60 -0.35 2.70 -11.17
CA LEU A 60 0.64 3.03 -10.13
C LEU A 60 1.94 2.27 -10.35
N SER A 61 3.08 2.92 -10.10
CA SER A 61 4.36 2.21 -10.07
C SER A 61 4.37 1.18 -8.94
N ALA A 62 5.09 0.07 -9.13
CA ALA A 62 5.14 -1.01 -8.13
C ALA A 62 5.65 -0.53 -6.75
N TRP A 63 6.41 0.57 -6.72
CA TRP A 63 6.91 1.20 -5.49
C TRP A 63 5.82 1.82 -4.62
N GLN A 64 4.70 2.25 -5.21
CA GLN A 64 3.51 2.72 -4.47
C GLN A 64 2.41 1.65 -4.33
N SER A 65 2.62 0.41 -4.80
CA SER A 65 1.68 -0.69 -4.50
C SER A 65 1.67 -1.07 -3.00
N ASN A 66 2.55 -0.46 -2.19
CA ASN A 66 2.44 -0.51 -0.74
C ASN A 66 1.27 0.39 -0.30
N THR A 67 0.07 -0.18 -0.30
CA THR A 67 -1.10 0.38 0.39
C THR A 67 -0.66 0.90 1.76
N PRO A 68 -1.04 2.13 2.17
CA PRO A 68 -0.66 2.68 3.47
C PRO A 68 -0.92 1.68 4.61
N PHE A 69 -0.04 1.66 5.62
CA PHE A 69 -0.13 0.68 6.70
C PHE A 69 -1.50 0.69 7.36
N ASP A 70 -2.06 1.88 7.62
CA ASP A 70 -3.36 2.04 8.27
C ASP A 70 -4.50 1.43 7.45
N GLN A 71 -4.47 1.59 6.13
CA GLN A 71 -5.44 0.94 5.25
C GLN A 71 -5.25 -0.59 5.23
N ARG A 72 -3.99 -1.05 5.26
CA ARG A 72 -3.69 -2.49 5.40
C ARG A 72 -4.06 -3.06 6.76
N LEU A 73 -4.31 -2.26 7.81
CA LEU A 73 -4.80 -2.77 9.09
C LEU A 73 -6.23 -3.31 8.95
N SER A 74 -7.08 -2.63 8.19
CA SER A 74 -8.48 -3.01 7.98
C SER A 74 -8.66 -4.08 6.89
N THR A 75 -7.82 -4.09 5.85
CA THR A 75 -7.94 -5.08 4.76
C THR A 75 -7.74 -6.50 5.28
N ASN A 76 -8.67 -7.42 5.00
CA ASN A 76 -8.61 -8.84 5.37
C ASN A 76 -8.27 -9.05 6.86
N LEU A 77 -8.84 -8.22 7.74
CA LEU A 77 -8.55 -8.24 9.16
C LEU A 77 -8.91 -9.59 9.81
N ALA A 78 -10.04 -10.18 9.41
CA ALA A 78 -10.47 -11.47 9.94
C ALA A 78 -9.47 -12.58 9.57
N GLU A 79 -9.03 -12.62 8.32
CA GLU A 79 -8.06 -13.58 7.80
C GLU A 79 -6.70 -13.41 8.49
N LYS A 80 -6.26 -12.16 8.71
CA LYS A 80 -5.03 -11.88 9.45
C LYS A 80 -5.10 -12.31 10.91
N ARG A 81 -6.26 -12.18 11.56
CA ARG A 81 -6.50 -12.71 12.91
C ARG A 81 -6.42 -14.23 12.92
N ASN A 82 -7.05 -14.91 11.95
CA ASN A 82 -6.98 -16.36 11.81
C ASN A 82 -5.53 -16.85 11.62
N ILE A 83 -4.74 -16.14 10.79
CA ILE A 83 -3.29 -16.40 10.64
C ILE A 83 -2.57 -16.22 11.97
N GLY A 84 -2.86 -15.13 12.69
CA GLY A 84 -2.26 -14.84 14.00
C GLY A 84 -2.52 -15.94 15.03
N GLU A 85 -3.77 -16.38 15.17
CA GLU A 85 -4.16 -17.46 16.08
C GLU A 85 -3.52 -18.80 15.69
N ALA A 86 -3.51 -19.13 14.40
CA ALA A 86 -2.86 -20.35 13.90
C ALA A 86 -1.35 -20.33 14.19
N ALA A 87 -0.67 -19.22 13.90
CA ALA A 87 0.75 -19.07 14.19
C ALA A 87 1.03 -19.16 15.70
N ALA A 88 0.21 -18.50 16.53
CA ALA A 88 0.37 -18.54 17.99
C ALA A 88 0.23 -19.96 18.55
N LYS A 89 -0.61 -20.83 17.97
CA LYS A 89 -0.73 -22.25 18.36
C LYS A 89 0.53 -23.06 18.09
N LEU A 90 1.32 -22.70 17.07
CA LEU A 90 2.54 -23.39 16.67
C LEU A 90 3.78 -22.96 17.48
N ILE A 91 3.73 -21.78 18.11
CA ILE A 91 4.87 -21.22 18.85
C ILE A 91 4.77 -21.60 20.33
N PRO A 92 5.76 -22.33 20.88
CA PRO A 92 5.78 -22.68 22.29
C PRO A 92 6.20 -21.50 23.18
N ASP A 93 5.89 -21.60 24.47
CA ASP A 93 6.44 -20.69 25.48
C ASP A 93 7.97 -20.82 25.52
N GLY A 94 8.68 -19.72 25.82
CA GLY A 94 10.14 -19.69 25.84
C GLY A 94 10.82 -19.55 24.47
N ALA A 95 10.05 -19.53 23.37
CA ALA A 95 10.62 -19.42 22.02
C ALA A 95 11.29 -18.05 21.77
N THR A 96 12.34 -18.07 20.94
CA THR A 96 12.90 -16.86 20.33
C THR A 96 12.36 -16.72 18.92
N ILE A 97 11.75 -15.58 18.61
CA ILE A 97 11.11 -15.33 17.32
C ILE A 97 11.54 -14.00 16.72
N PHE A 98 11.67 -13.96 15.40
CA PHE A 98 11.83 -12.73 14.63
C PHE A 98 10.47 -12.31 14.08
N ILE A 99 10.05 -11.08 14.36
CA ILE A 99 8.80 -10.50 13.82
C ILE A 99 9.15 -9.35 12.89
N SER A 100 8.75 -9.50 11.63
CA SER A 100 8.92 -8.48 10.58
C SER A 100 7.87 -7.36 10.69
N ILE A 101 8.01 -6.32 9.88
CA ILE A 101 7.05 -5.23 9.74
C ILE A 101 5.85 -5.63 8.85
N GLY A 102 4.64 -5.23 9.27
CA GLY A 102 3.43 -5.40 8.45
C GLY A 102 2.17 -5.65 9.29
N SER A 103 1.00 -5.46 8.68
CA SER A 103 -0.28 -5.63 9.39
C SER A 103 -0.63 -7.10 9.67
N THR A 104 -0.09 -8.04 8.89
CA THR A 104 -0.20 -9.48 9.18
C THR A 104 0.74 -9.89 10.33
N PRO A 105 2.06 -9.57 10.31
CA PRO A 105 2.93 -9.76 11.49
C PRO A 105 2.38 -9.15 12.77
N LEU A 106 1.79 -7.94 12.72
CA LEU A 106 1.13 -7.33 13.88
C LEU A 106 -0.03 -8.18 14.42
N SER A 107 -0.79 -8.85 13.55
CA SER A 107 -1.86 -9.75 13.98
C SER A 107 -1.31 -11.00 14.67
N VAL A 108 -0.15 -11.50 14.23
CA VAL A 108 0.59 -12.57 14.92
C VAL A 108 1.10 -12.10 16.28
N ALA A 109 1.74 -10.94 16.35
CA ALA A 109 2.23 -10.36 17.61
C ALA A 109 1.10 -10.19 18.64
N ARG A 110 -0.08 -9.72 18.20
CA ARG A 110 -1.28 -9.61 19.04
C ARG A 110 -1.75 -10.96 19.58
N ALA A 111 -1.77 -12.01 18.75
CA ALA A 111 -2.18 -13.35 19.16
C ALA A 111 -1.17 -14.01 20.13
N LEU A 112 0.10 -13.61 20.07
CA LEU A 112 1.15 -14.11 20.95
C LEU A 112 1.14 -13.49 22.36
N ARG A 113 0.29 -12.49 22.65
CA ARG A 113 0.22 -11.82 23.96
C ARG A 113 -0.03 -12.75 25.15
N HIS A 114 -0.57 -13.93 24.91
CA HIS A 114 -0.84 -14.93 25.95
C HIS A 114 0.29 -15.96 26.13
N ARG A 115 1.31 -15.94 25.26
CA ARG A 115 2.50 -16.79 25.38
C ARG A 115 3.46 -16.24 26.42
N LYS A 116 4.14 -17.15 27.10
CA LYS A 116 5.03 -16.81 28.21
C LYS A 116 6.49 -16.88 27.78
N SER A 117 7.30 -16.02 28.37
CA SER A 117 8.76 -16.03 28.23
C SER A 117 9.28 -15.98 26.78
N LEU A 118 8.55 -15.32 25.88
CA LEU A 118 9.01 -15.15 24.51
C LEU A 118 10.16 -14.15 24.46
N THR A 119 11.17 -14.44 23.64
CA THR A 119 12.15 -13.45 23.19
C THR A 119 11.78 -12.99 21.80
N VAL A 120 11.41 -11.73 21.65
CA VAL A 120 10.99 -11.17 20.36
C VAL A 120 12.08 -10.25 19.83
N ILE A 121 12.52 -10.51 18.60
CA ILE A 121 13.44 -9.65 17.87
C ILE A 121 12.67 -9.00 16.73
N THR A 122 12.61 -7.68 16.71
CA THR A 122 11.93 -6.93 15.65
C THR A 122 12.66 -5.63 15.34
N ASN A 123 12.62 -5.24 14.07
CA ASN A 123 13.04 -3.91 13.62
C ASN A 123 11.86 -2.93 13.54
N ASN A 124 10.70 -3.30 14.07
CA ASN A 124 9.49 -2.48 14.07
C ASN A 124 9.02 -2.24 15.51
N LEU A 125 9.24 -1.03 16.02
CA LEU A 125 8.83 -0.63 17.37
C LEU A 125 7.31 -0.57 17.56
N SER A 126 6.54 -0.59 16.48
CA SER A 126 5.07 -0.58 16.51
C SER A 126 4.44 -1.99 16.42
N ALA A 127 5.25 -3.05 16.41
CA ALA A 127 4.80 -4.45 16.36
C ALA A 127 4.19 -4.92 17.68
#